data_AF-A0A2V5PNK0-F1
#
_entry.id   AF-A0A2V5PNK0-F1
#
_cell.length_a   1.000
_cell.length_b   1.000
_cell.length_c   1.000
_cell.angle_alpha   90.00
_cell.angle_beta   90.00
_cell.angle_gamma   90.00
#
_symmetry.space_group_name_H-M   'P 1'
#
loop_
_entity.id
_entity.type
_entity.pdbx_description
1 polymer ?
#
loop_
_entity_poly.entity_id
_entity_poly.type
_entity_poly.pdbx_seq_one_letter_code
_entity_poly.pdbx_strand_id
1 'polypeptide(L)'
;MNDLDRELTQRLAALREQGLGRAMRRVASPQSPRIQIDGRTLLNFSSNDYLGLANDPALKAAAISAVERYGSGSGASRLICGSLAPHHELEEAIAAFKGTAAALSFSTGYAAALGTICALLGKEDVIITDKLVHACVVDAARLCGAKLRVFSEHGTRSTEHGARNTEYASRIDLPASSWSPKAFSRWTAIMRLCAKSWN
;
A
#
# COMPACT_ATOMS: atom_id res chain seq x y z
N MET A 1 36.94 -9.85 -6.35
CA MET A 1 35.75 -8.99 -6.38
C MET A 1 35.25 -9.00 -7.81
N ASN A 2 34.03 -9.49 -8.06
CA ASN A 2 33.50 -9.59 -9.43
C ASN A 2 33.03 -8.21 -9.93
N ASP A 3 32.66 -8.13 -11.21
CA ASP A 3 32.24 -6.87 -11.83
C ASP A 3 30.98 -6.26 -11.16
N LEU A 4 30.05 -7.11 -10.73
CA LEU A 4 28.84 -6.71 -10.01
C LEU A 4 29.18 -6.11 -8.64
N ASP A 5 30.07 -6.74 -7.87
CA ASP A 5 30.52 -6.24 -6.57
C ASP A 5 31.15 -4.85 -6.69
N ARG A 6 31.96 -4.65 -7.74
CA ARG A 6 32.59 -3.36 -8.04
C ARG A 6 31.54 -2.30 -8.36
N GLU A 7 30.57 -2.62 -9.23
CA GLU A 7 29.48 -1.71 -9.59
C GLU A 7 28.62 -1.33 -8.37
N LEU A 8 28.19 -2.31 -7.57
CA LEU A 8 27.38 -2.07 -6.38
C LEU A 8 28.14 -1.25 -5.34
N THR A 9 29.43 -1.51 -5.14
CA THR A 9 30.27 -0.75 -4.22
C THR A 9 30.39 0.71 -4.66
N GLN A 10 30.61 0.97 -5.95
CA GLN A 10 30.67 2.32 -6.50
C GLN A 10 29.34 3.07 -6.34
N ARG A 11 28.20 2.41 -6.64
CA ARG A 11 26.87 3.01 -6.45
C ARG A 11 26.57 3.31 -4.98
N LEU A 12 26.94 2.42 -4.07
CA LEU A 12 26.77 2.65 -2.63
C LEU A 12 27.64 3.80 -2.12
N ALA A 13 28.88 3.93 -2.62
CA ALA A 13 29.75 5.06 -2.30
C ALA A 13 29.11 6.39 -2.76
N ALA A 14 28.63 6.45 -4.00
CA ALA A 14 27.95 7.63 -4.54
C ALA A 14 26.71 8.03 -3.72
N LEU A 15 25.88 7.06 -3.30
CA LEU A 15 24.73 7.32 -2.43
C LEU A 15 25.14 7.88 -1.06
N ARG A 16 26.26 7.39 -0.49
CA ARG A 16 26.79 7.88 0.79
C ARG A 16 27.32 9.30 0.67
N GLU A 17 28.06 9.62 -0.39
CA GLU A 17 28.55 10.98 -0.67
C GLU A 17 27.41 11.98 -0.81
N GLN A 18 26.28 11.56 -1.37
CA GLN A 18 25.06 12.38 -1.49
C GLN A 18 24.23 12.46 -0.20
N GLY A 19 24.65 11.80 0.89
CA GLY A 19 23.88 11.75 2.14
C GLY A 19 22.58 10.92 2.05
N LEU A 20 22.44 10.08 1.02
CA LEU A 20 21.27 9.21 0.79
C LEU A 20 21.42 7.81 1.39
N GLY A 21 22.50 7.57 2.15
CA GLY A 21 22.72 6.34 2.88
C GLY A 21 21.61 6.09 3.91
N ARG A 22 21.00 4.90 3.87
CA ARG A 22 19.98 4.47 4.83
C ARG A 22 20.51 3.29 5.64
N ALA A 23 20.22 3.29 6.93
CA ALA A 23 20.53 2.18 7.82
C ALA A 23 19.31 1.88 8.68
N MET A 24 19.05 0.58 8.90
CA MET A 24 18.00 0.15 9.81
C MET A 24 18.45 0.38 11.25
N ARG A 25 17.58 0.98 12.06
CA ARG A 25 17.81 1.17 13.50
C ARG A 25 17.14 0.05 14.27
N ARG A 26 17.84 -0.54 15.24
CA ARG A 26 17.29 -1.58 16.10
C ARG A 26 16.42 -0.94 17.18
N VAL A 27 15.14 -1.31 17.21
CA VAL A 27 14.22 -0.98 18.30
C VAL A 27 14.18 -2.15 19.28
N ALA A 28 14.45 -1.89 20.55
CA ALA A 28 14.59 -2.89 21.62
C ALA A 28 13.41 -2.87 22.61
N SER A 29 12.24 -2.39 22.19
CA SER A 29 11.02 -2.33 22.98
C SER A 29 9.80 -2.64 22.10
N PRO A 30 8.63 -2.97 22.69
CA PRO A 30 7.36 -2.91 21.96
C PRO A 30 7.10 -1.52 21.37
N GLN A 31 6.21 -1.44 20.39
CA GLN A 31 5.73 -0.15 19.88
C GLN A 31 4.94 0.59 20.96
N SER A 32 5.31 1.85 21.19
CA SER A 32 4.62 2.75 22.10
C SER A 32 5.10 4.20 21.84
N PRO A 33 4.49 5.22 22.47
CA PRO A 33 5.01 6.59 22.41
C PRO A 33 6.46 6.75 22.87
N ARG A 34 6.98 5.82 23.69
CA ARG A 34 8.39 5.74 24.09
C ARG A 34 9.02 4.43 23.62
N ILE A 35 10.13 4.50 22.88
CA ILE A 35 10.84 3.32 22.38
C ILE A 35 12.30 3.32 22.82
N GLN A 36 12.91 2.13 22.84
CA GLN A 36 14.34 1.98 23.12
C GLN A 36 15.14 1.79 21.83
N ILE A 37 16.11 2.67 21.59
CA ILE A 37 17.08 2.57 20.48
C ILE A 37 18.46 2.82 21.07
N ASP A 38 19.42 1.93 20.76
CA ASP A 38 20.82 2.03 21.21
C ASP A 38 20.96 2.28 22.73
N GLY A 39 20.15 1.59 23.53
CA GLY A 39 20.13 1.70 25.00
C GLY A 39 19.47 2.98 25.55
N ARG A 40 18.93 3.86 24.69
CA ARG A 40 18.29 5.12 25.09
C ARG A 40 16.78 5.04 24.92
N THR A 41 16.04 5.66 25.83
CA THR A 41 14.59 5.83 25.69
C THR A 41 14.30 7.13 24.94
N LEU A 42 13.55 7.03 23.83
CA LEU A 42 13.20 8.15 22.95
C LEU A 42 11.69 8.27 22.78
N LEU A 43 11.19 9.48 22.54
CA LEU A 43 9.82 9.69 22.07
C LEU A 43 9.70 9.33 20.59
N ASN A 44 8.70 8.52 20.24
CA ASN A 44 8.54 7.99 18.89
C ASN A 44 7.57 8.83 18.05
N PHE A 45 8.10 9.78 17.29
CA PHE A 45 7.36 10.54 16.28
C PHE A 45 7.49 9.96 14.87
N SER A 46 8.02 8.74 14.74
CA SER A 46 8.31 8.09 13.44
C SER A 46 7.40 6.92 13.10
N SER A 47 6.48 6.55 14.00
CA SER A 47 5.57 5.41 13.79
C SER A 47 4.30 5.82 13.06
N ASN A 48 3.64 4.82 12.49
CA ASN A 48 2.28 4.93 11.95
C ASN A 48 1.21 4.36 12.91
N ASP A 49 1.55 4.18 14.20
CA ASP A 49 0.63 3.65 15.22
C ASP A 49 -0.26 4.76 15.80
N TYR A 50 -1.09 5.35 14.96
CA TYR A 50 -1.88 6.55 15.30
C TYR A 50 -2.85 6.35 16.47
N LEU A 51 -3.34 5.12 16.62
CA LEU A 51 -4.32 4.76 17.66
C LEU A 51 -3.67 4.04 18.85
N GLY A 52 -2.35 3.81 18.83
CA GLY A 52 -1.64 3.10 19.91
C GLY A 52 -1.99 1.62 20.00
N LEU A 53 -2.42 1.00 18.90
CA LEU A 53 -2.94 -0.37 18.88
C LEU A 53 -1.84 -1.42 18.69
N ALA A 54 -0.64 -1.04 18.24
CA ALA A 54 0.43 -1.99 17.93
C ALA A 54 0.90 -2.82 19.15
N ASN A 55 0.63 -2.37 20.38
CA ASN A 55 0.93 -3.10 21.62
C ASN A 55 -0.30 -3.19 22.56
N ASP A 56 -1.50 -3.08 22.02
CA ASP A 56 -2.74 -3.16 22.80
C ASP A 56 -2.89 -4.55 23.47
N PRO A 57 -3.24 -4.62 24.78
CA PRO A 57 -3.41 -5.89 25.49
C PRO A 57 -4.49 -6.80 24.90
N ALA A 58 -5.61 -6.26 24.44
CA ALA A 58 -6.70 -7.04 23.88
C ALA A 58 -6.30 -7.65 22.52
N LEU A 59 -5.62 -6.88 21.66
CA LEU A 59 -5.11 -7.40 20.39
C LEU A 59 -4.05 -8.48 20.58
N LYS A 60 -3.15 -8.33 21.57
CA LYS A 60 -2.19 -9.39 21.92
C LYS A 60 -2.88 -10.68 22.35
N ALA A 61 -3.88 -10.57 23.22
CA ALA A 61 -4.65 -11.73 23.69
C ALA A 61 -5.39 -12.42 22.52
N ALA A 62 -6.00 -11.63 21.62
CA ALA A 62 -6.67 -12.16 20.43
C ALA A 62 -5.68 -12.88 19.49
N ALA A 63 -4.50 -12.30 19.26
CA ALA A 63 -3.46 -12.93 18.44
C ALA A 63 -2.97 -14.26 19.04
N ILE A 64 -2.70 -14.31 20.35
CA ILE A 64 -2.31 -15.54 21.05
C ILE A 64 -3.41 -16.60 20.90
N SER A 65 -4.67 -16.24 21.17
CA SER A 65 -5.79 -17.18 21.03
C SER A 65 -5.96 -17.70 19.60
N ALA A 66 -5.73 -16.86 18.59
CA ALA A 66 -5.78 -17.27 17.19
C ALA A 66 -4.67 -18.26 16.85
N VAL A 67 -3.45 -18.03 17.36
CA VAL A 67 -2.32 -18.96 17.18
C VAL A 67 -2.60 -20.32 17.82
N GLU A 68 -3.13 -20.33 19.05
CA GLU A 68 -3.50 -21.59 19.73
C GLU A 68 -4.59 -22.37 18.97
N ARG A 69 -5.53 -21.67 18.33
CA ARG A 69 -6.66 -22.31 17.64
C ARG A 69 -6.32 -22.75 16.21
N TYR A 70 -5.60 -21.93 15.46
CA TYR A 70 -5.40 -22.11 14.00
C TYR A 70 -3.95 -22.41 13.61
N GLY A 71 -3.02 -22.36 14.55
CA GLY A 71 -1.59 -22.49 14.29
C GLY A 71 -0.93 -21.19 13.84
N SER A 72 0.36 -21.26 13.54
CA SER A 72 1.19 -20.10 13.19
C SER A 72 1.11 -19.66 11.72
N GLY A 73 0.52 -20.49 10.85
CA GLY A 73 0.44 -20.19 9.41
C GLY A 73 -0.71 -20.93 8.73
N SER A 74 -1.16 -20.39 7.59
CA SER A 74 -2.30 -20.91 6.83
C SER A 74 -2.00 -22.19 6.04
N GLY A 75 -0.74 -22.59 5.91
CA GLY A 75 -0.32 -23.82 5.22
C GLY A 75 -0.37 -23.77 3.69
N ALA A 76 -1.14 -22.86 3.08
CA ALA A 76 -1.19 -22.68 1.63
C ALA A 76 -1.73 -21.29 1.24
N SER A 77 -1.86 -21.05 -0.07
CA SER A 77 -2.58 -19.90 -0.60
C SER A 77 -4.09 -20.00 -0.32
N ARG A 78 -4.79 -18.85 -0.36
CA ARG A 78 -6.24 -18.76 -0.14
C ARG A 78 -7.06 -19.65 -1.10
N LEU A 79 -6.59 -19.85 -2.33
CA LEU A 79 -7.30 -20.62 -3.36
C LEU A 79 -7.08 -22.13 -3.28
N ILE A 80 -6.18 -22.63 -2.44
CA ILE A 80 -5.91 -24.06 -2.30
C ILE A 80 -6.54 -24.58 -1.01
N CYS A 81 -5.89 -24.34 0.13
CA CYS A 81 -6.39 -24.74 1.45
C CYS A 81 -6.00 -23.76 2.57
N GLY A 82 -5.52 -22.56 2.21
CA GLY A 82 -5.07 -21.54 3.17
C GLY A 82 -6.15 -20.54 3.61
N SER A 83 -7.41 -20.73 3.19
CA SER A 83 -8.50 -19.83 3.57
C SER A 83 -9.09 -20.22 4.92
N LEU A 84 -8.43 -19.80 5.99
CA LEU A 84 -8.90 -19.99 7.37
C LEU A 84 -10.13 -19.14 7.69
N ALA A 85 -10.95 -19.59 8.66
CA ALA A 85 -12.15 -18.88 9.13
C ALA A 85 -11.91 -17.40 9.53
N PRO A 86 -10.81 -17.04 10.25
CA PRO A 86 -10.55 -15.64 10.60
C PRO A 86 -10.37 -14.71 9.39
N HIS A 87 -9.96 -15.22 8.22
CA HIS A 87 -9.88 -14.39 7.02
C HIS A 87 -11.28 -14.00 6.52
N HIS A 88 -12.22 -14.95 6.53
CA HIS A 88 -13.60 -14.72 6.11
C HIS A 88 -14.31 -13.78 7.09
N GLU A 89 -14.17 -14.04 8.41
CA GLU A 89 -14.73 -13.17 9.46
C GLU A 89 -14.20 -11.73 9.36
N LEU A 90 -12.91 -11.57 9.08
CA LEU A 90 -12.30 -10.25 8.84
C LEU A 90 -12.90 -9.57 7.61
N GLU A 91 -13.04 -10.29 6.51
CA GLU A 91 -13.58 -9.77 5.24
C GLU A 91 -15.05 -9.34 5.39
N GLU A 92 -15.87 -10.13 6.08
CA GLU A 92 -17.26 -9.78 6.43
C GLU A 92 -17.32 -8.54 7.32
N ALA A 93 -16.49 -8.47 8.37
CA ALA A 93 -16.43 -7.33 9.27
C ALA A 93 -15.98 -6.05 8.54
N ILE A 94 -15.00 -6.13 7.64
CA ILE A 94 -14.56 -4.99 6.82
C ILE A 94 -15.67 -4.56 5.87
N ALA A 95 -16.34 -5.49 5.18
CA ALA A 95 -17.43 -5.17 4.27
C ALA A 95 -18.57 -4.44 4.99
N ALA A 96 -18.98 -4.95 6.16
CA ALA A 96 -19.97 -4.31 7.02
C ALA A 96 -19.52 -2.92 7.48
N PHE A 97 -18.27 -2.79 7.96
CA PHE A 97 -17.72 -1.51 8.43
C PHE A 97 -17.62 -0.46 7.32
N LYS A 98 -17.33 -0.88 6.09
CA LYS A 98 -17.20 0.01 4.92
C LYS A 98 -18.51 0.23 4.17
N GLY A 99 -19.58 -0.51 4.49
CA GLY A 99 -20.84 -0.47 3.76
C GLY A 99 -20.70 -0.96 2.31
N THR A 100 -19.81 -1.93 2.05
CA THR A 100 -19.59 -2.50 0.71
C THR A 100 -20.18 -3.90 0.61
N ALA A 101 -20.46 -4.36 -0.62
CA ALA A 101 -21.04 -5.68 -0.85
C ALA A 101 -20.10 -6.84 -0.45
N ALA A 102 -18.78 -6.61 -0.53
CA ALA A 102 -17.75 -7.57 -0.14
C ALA A 102 -16.45 -6.84 0.22
N ALA A 103 -15.51 -7.57 0.81
CA ALA A 103 -14.12 -7.19 0.99
C ALA A 103 -13.20 -8.37 0.72
N LEU A 104 -11.95 -8.10 0.39
CA LEU A 104 -10.90 -9.11 0.21
C LEU A 104 -9.64 -8.67 0.96
N SER A 105 -9.10 -9.55 1.80
CA SER A 105 -7.90 -9.27 2.59
C SER A 105 -6.63 -9.70 1.87
N PHE A 106 -5.59 -8.88 2.00
CA PHE A 106 -4.23 -9.15 1.51
C PHE A 106 -3.25 -9.00 2.67
N SER A 107 -2.10 -9.67 2.58
CA SER A 107 -1.07 -9.62 3.62
C SER A 107 -0.45 -8.23 3.81
N THR A 108 -0.48 -7.38 2.78
CA THR A 108 0.01 -5.99 2.85
C THR A 108 -0.81 -5.08 1.93
N GLY A 109 -0.78 -3.77 2.21
CA GLY A 109 -1.35 -2.76 1.30
C GLY A 109 -0.65 -2.72 -0.07
N TYR A 110 0.63 -3.12 -0.14
CA TYR A 110 1.35 -3.24 -1.41
C TYR A 110 0.78 -4.38 -2.25
N ALA A 111 0.58 -5.56 -1.66
CA ALA A 111 -0.05 -6.71 -2.33
C ALA A 111 -1.50 -6.41 -2.73
N ALA A 112 -2.26 -5.69 -1.91
CA ALA A 112 -3.60 -5.24 -2.26
C ALA A 112 -3.60 -4.35 -3.51
N ALA A 113 -2.66 -3.40 -3.61
CA ALA A 113 -2.52 -2.52 -4.77
C ALA A 113 -2.19 -3.32 -6.04
N LEU A 114 -1.18 -4.19 -5.98
CA LEU A 114 -0.80 -5.07 -7.10
C LEU A 114 -1.98 -5.95 -7.52
N GLY A 115 -2.58 -6.68 -6.58
CA GLY A 115 -3.67 -7.62 -6.85
C GLY A 115 -4.90 -6.94 -7.43
N THR A 116 -5.24 -5.76 -6.94
CA THR A 116 -6.42 -5.02 -7.43
C THR A 116 -6.17 -4.42 -8.81
N ILE A 117 -5.07 -3.68 -8.98
CA ILE A 117 -4.80 -2.97 -10.24
C ILE A 117 -4.54 -3.97 -11.37
N CYS A 118 -3.73 -5.00 -11.14
CA CYS A 118 -3.42 -6.00 -12.17
C CYS A 118 -4.61 -6.91 -12.51
N ALA A 119 -5.60 -7.05 -11.62
CA ALA A 119 -6.82 -7.80 -11.92
C ALA A 119 -7.82 -6.99 -12.75
N LEU A 120 -7.80 -5.65 -12.62
CA LEU A 120 -8.78 -4.77 -13.25
C LEU A 120 -8.27 -4.13 -14.55
N LEU A 121 -6.97 -3.92 -14.67
CA LEU A 121 -6.36 -3.17 -15.76
C LEU A 121 -5.29 -3.98 -16.50
N GLY A 122 -5.11 -3.68 -17.78
CA GLY A 122 -4.08 -4.25 -18.63
C GLY A 122 -3.47 -3.24 -19.60
N LYS A 123 -2.73 -3.74 -20.59
CA LYS A 123 -1.97 -2.96 -21.58
C LYS A 123 -2.78 -1.95 -22.40
N GLU A 124 -4.09 -2.17 -22.54
CA GLU A 124 -4.99 -1.29 -23.31
C GLU A 124 -5.58 -0.17 -22.46
N ASP A 125 -5.36 -0.18 -21.14
CA ASP A 125 -5.91 0.79 -20.20
C ASP A 125 -4.94 1.94 -19.87
N VAL A 126 -5.48 3.00 -19.27
CA VAL A 126 -4.71 4.17 -18.83
C VAL A 126 -4.91 4.39 -17.34
N ILE A 127 -3.80 4.44 -16.59
CA ILE A 127 -3.79 4.83 -15.17
C ILE A 127 -3.40 6.29 -15.06
N ILE A 128 -4.26 7.10 -14.44
CA ILE A 128 -3.98 8.51 -14.17
C ILE A 128 -3.70 8.64 -12.67
N THR A 129 -2.51 9.10 -12.30
CA THR A 129 -2.13 9.15 -10.88
C THR A 129 -1.46 10.45 -10.51
N ASP A 130 -1.56 10.82 -9.23
CA ASP A 130 -0.78 11.92 -8.70
C ASP A 130 0.73 11.58 -8.67
N LYS A 131 1.57 12.59 -8.86
CA LYS A 131 3.04 12.48 -8.80
C LYS A 131 3.56 11.92 -7.46
N LEU A 132 2.85 12.14 -6.36
CA LEU A 132 3.22 11.73 -5.01
C LEU A 132 2.44 10.51 -4.52
N VAL A 133 1.78 9.77 -5.43
CA VAL A 133 1.14 8.51 -5.06
C VAL A 133 2.15 7.54 -4.45
N HIS A 134 1.68 6.67 -3.56
CA HIS A 134 2.50 5.65 -2.94
C HIS A 134 3.12 4.71 -4.00
N ALA A 135 4.37 4.28 -3.78
CA ALA A 135 5.14 3.49 -4.74
C ALA A 135 4.42 2.21 -5.21
N CYS A 136 3.63 1.57 -4.34
CA CYS A 136 2.87 0.36 -4.68
C CYS A 136 1.92 0.54 -5.88
N VAL A 137 1.35 1.74 -6.06
CA VAL A 137 0.48 2.05 -7.20
C VAL A 137 1.30 2.17 -8.48
N VAL A 138 2.45 2.85 -8.41
CA VAL A 138 3.35 3.01 -9.55
C VAL A 138 3.86 1.66 -10.02
N ASP A 139 4.23 0.79 -9.08
CA ASP A 139 4.75 -0.53 -9.40
C ASP A 139 3.64 -1.46 -9.91
N ALA A 140 2.42 -1.36 -9.39
CA ALA A 140 1.26 -2.06 -9.94
C ALA A 140 0.93 -1.59 -11.38
N ALA A 141 0.98 -0.29 -11.62
CA ALA A 141 0.76 0.28 -12.95
C ALA A 141 1.79 -0.24 -13.96
N ARG A 142 3.06 -0.32 -13.57
CA ARG A 142 4.13 -0.90 -14.39
C ARG A 142 3.90 -2.40 -14.62
N LEU A 143 3.49 -3.14 -13.58
CA LEU A 143 3.31 -4.58 -13.65
C LEU A 143 2.13 -4.99 -14.54
N CYS A 144 0.99 -4.29 -14.46
CA CYS A 144 -0.18 -4.58 -15.28
C CYS A 144 -0.01 -4.18 -16.76
N GLY A 145 1.01 -3.38 -17.08
CA GLY A 145 1.31 -2.93 -18.43
C GLY A 145 0.44 -1.75 -18.91
N ALA A 146 -0.46 -1.24 -18.07
CA ALA A 146 -1.28 -0.08 -18.41
C ALA A 146 -0.43 1.18 -18.63
N LYS A 147 -0.93 2.10 -19.47
CA LYS A 147 -0.24 3.36 -19.75
C LYS A 147 -0.37 4.30 -18.56
N LEU A 148 0.76 4.62 -17.91
CA LEU A 148 0.78 5.53 -16.77
C LEU A 148 0.85 7.01 -17.21
N ARG A 149 -0.09 7.82 -16.73
CA ARG A 149 -0.11 9.28 -16.87
C ARG A 149 -0.05 9.93 -15.49
N VAL A 150 0.97 10.75 -15.26
CA VAL A 150 1.22 11.40 -13.98
C VAL A 150 0.91 12.89 -14.09
N PHE A 151 0.16 13.45 -13.13
CA PHE A 151 -0.05 14.89 -13.02
C PHE A 151 0.58 15.45 -11.73
N SER A 152 0.95 16.73 -11.75
CA SER A 152 1.53 17.43 -10.59
C SER A 152 0.45 18.23 -9.84
N GLU A 153 0.43 18.13 -8.51
CA GLU A 153 -0.39 18.97 -7.64
C GLU A 153 -0.06 20.46 -7.83
N HIS A 154 -1.05 21.23 -8.31
CA HIS A 154 -1.32 22.68 -8.13
C HIS A 154 -2.31 23.27 -9.16
N GLY A 155 -2.91 22.46 -10.04
CA GLY A 155 -3.94 22.96 -10.96
C GLY A 155 -5.14 22.03 -11.02
N THR A 156 -6.26 22.43 -10.40
CA THR A 156 -7.59 21.83 -10.62
C THR A 156 -8.04 21.83 -12.09
N ARG A 157 -7.30 22.50 -12.99
CA ARG A 157 -7.54 22.54 -14.45
C ARG A 157 -6.87 21.41 -15.25
N SER A 158 -5.87 20.69 -14.71
CA SER A 158 -5.11 19.69 -15.48
C SER A 158 -5.82 18.33 -15.58
N THR A 159 -6.68 18.00 -14.62
CA THR A 159 -7.48 16.76 -14.62
C THR A 159 -8.46 16.70 -15.78
N GLU A 160 -8.97 17.85 -16.26
CA GLU A 160 -9.87 17.91 -17.41
C GLU A 160 -9.12 17.93 -18.76
N HIS A 161 -7.98 18.60 -18.87
CA HIS A 161 -7.24 18.70 -20.14
C HIS A 161 -6.53 17.40 -20.53
N GLY A 162 -5.96 16.66 -19.55
CA GLY A 162 -5.44 15.31 -19.81
C GLY A 162 -6.54 14.30 -20.12
N ALA A 163 -7.73 14.48 -19.52
CA ALA A 163 -8.88 13.62 -19.68
C ALA A 163 -9.65 13.81 -21.00
N ARG A 164 -9.50 14.95 -21.70
CA ARG A 164 -10.16 15.19 -23.00
C ARG A 164 -9.44 14.54 -24.19
N ASN A 165 -8.17 14.16 -24.04
CA ASN A 165 -7.34 13.60 -25.13
C ASN A 165 -7.16 12.07 -25.05
N THR A 166 -7.94 11.37 -24.22
CA THR A 166 -7.86 9.91 -24.07
C THR A 166 -9.23 9.29 -24.34
N GLU A 167 -9.46 8.87 -25.58
CA GLU A 167 -10.71 8.24 -26.07
C GLU A 167 -10.79 6.73 -25.79
N TYR A 168 -9.80 6.15 -25.11
CA TYR A 168 -9.70 4.70 -24.92
C TYR A 168 -9.63 4.29 -23.45
N ALA A 169 -10.59 3.42 -23.08
CA ALA A 169 -10.59 2.44 -21.99
C ALA A 169 -10.47 2.92 -20.53
N SER A 170 -10.88 2.01 -19.64
CA SER A 170 -10.97 2.05 -18.17
C SER A 170 -10.11 3.12 -17.47
N ARG A 171 -10.73 3.96 -16.63
CA ARG A 171 -10.05 5.01 -15.87
C ARG A 171 -10.03 4.70 -14.37
N ILE A 172 -8.87 4.85 -13.75
CA ILE A 172 -8.70 4.86 -12.29
C ILE A 172 -7.85 6.08 -11.94
N ASP A 173 -8.36 6.98 -11.09
CA ASP A 173 -7.56 8.09 -10.55
C ASP A 173 -7.18 7.79 -9.09
N LEU A 174 -5.88 7.78 -8.81
CA LEU A 174 -5.35 7.51 -7.46
C LEU A 174 -4.72 8.79 -6.89
N PRO A 175 -5.40 9.53 -6.01
CA PRO A 175 -4.83 10.73 -5.40
C PRO A 175 -3.69 10.38 -4.44
N ALA A 176 -2.73 11.29 -4.28
CA ALA A 176 -1.71 11.16 -3.26
C ALA A 176 -2.34 11.19 -1.86
N SER A 177 -2.03 10.17 -1.05
CA SER A 177 -2.36 10.16 0.37
C SER A 177 -1.44 11.15 1.10
N SER A 178 -1.81 12.43 1.16
CA SER A 178 -1.17 13.34 2.11
C SER A 178 -1.61 12.94 3.52
N TRP A 179 -0.68 12.55 4.38
CA TRP A 179 -0.90 12.13 5.76
C TRP A 179 -1.34 13.31 6.65
N SER A 180 -2.48 13.92 6.33
CA SER A 180 -3.17 14.90 7.17
C SER A 180 -4.58 14.39 7.51
N PRO A 181 -5.16 14.75 8.66
CA PRO A 181 -6.53 14.37 9.05
C PRO A 181 -7.61 14.74 8.02
N LYS A 182 -7.30 15.62 7.05
CA LYS A 182 -8.21 16.03 5.97
C LYS A 182 -8.22 15.08 4.76
N ALA A 183 -7.35 14.07 4.70
CA ALA A 183 -7.18 13.20 3.53
C ALA A 183 -7.93 11.85 3.60
N PHE A 184 -8.47 11.46 4.77
CA PHE A 184 -9.14 10.16 4.91
C PHE A 184 -10.45 10.07 4.11
N SER A 185 -11.05 11.21 3.73
CA SER A 185 -12.29 11.27 2.92
C SER A 185 -12.08 11.11 1.41
N ARG A 186 -10.83 10.93 0.94
CA ARG A 186 -10.51 10.89 -0.50
C ARG A 186 -10.09 9.52 -1.04
N TRP A 187 -10.15 8.46 -0.24
CA TRP A 187 -10.07 7.09 -0.77
C TRP A 187 -11.33 6.68 -1.54
N THR A 188 -12.46 7.33 -1.28
CA THR A 188 -13.77 7.04 -1.88
C THR A 188 -14.03 7.74 -3.22
N ALA A 189 -13.08 8.52 -3.72
CA ALA A 189 -13.23 9.21 -5.00
C ALA A 189 -11.97 9.01 -5.84
N ILE A 190 -11.92 7.92 -6.61
CA ILE A 190 -12.04 7.94 -8.07
C ILE A 190 -11.58 6.55 -8.62
N MET A 191 -12.47 5.56 -8.55
CA MET A 191 -12.52 4.51 -9.57
C MET A 191 -13.75 4.79 -10.43
N ARG A 192 -13.62 5.65 -11.44
CA ARG A 192 -14.64 5.73 -12.49
C ARG A 192 -14.14 4.92 -13.68
N LEU A 193 -14.49 3.63 -13.71
CA LEU A 193 -14.53 2.88 -14.96
C LEU A 193 -15.41 3.69 -15.93
N CYS A 194 -14.80 4.44 -16.86
CA CYS A 194 -15.51 4.99 -18.00
C CYS A 194 -15.83 3.83 -18.95
N ALA A 195 -16.86 3.05 -18.62
CA ALA A 195 -17.51 2.16 -19.56
C ALA A 195 -18.31 3.02 -20.55
N LYS A 196 -17.64 3.59 -21.55
CA LYS A 196 -18.29 4.20 -22.72
C LYS A 196 -17.78 3.53 -23.99
N SER A 197 -18.15 2.27 -24.17
CA SER A 197 -18.23 1.60 -25.49
C SER A 197 -18.68 0.15 -25.32
N TRP A 198 -19.90 -0.04 -24.83
CA TRP A 198 -20.69 -1.23 -25.15
C TRP A 198 -21.93 -0.71 -25.88
N ASN A 199 -21.79 -0.54 -27.20
CA ASN A 199 -22.86 -0.50 -28.19
C ASN A 199 -22.33 -1.19 -29.43
#